data_AF-A0A7W8UCR6-F1
#
_entry.id   AF-A0A7W8UCR6-F1
#
_cell.length_a   1.000
_cell.length_b   1.000
_cell.length_c   1.000
_cell.angle_alpha   90.00
_cell.angle_beta   90.00
_cell.angle_gamma   90.00
#
_symmetry.space_group_name_H-M   'P 1'
#
loop_
_entity.id
_entity.type
_entity.pdbx_description
1 polymer ?
#
loop_
_entity_poly.entity_id
_entity_poly.type
_entity_poly.pdbx_seq_one_letter_code
_entity_poly.pdbx_strand_id
1 'polypeptide(L)' 'MVEASLIAERAEAEHHLAEAMRITNDAIRRVHKLGLTVNAQIITMHTGEGPMPQLNFGTTDRQRGAI' A
#
# COMPACT_ATOMS: atom_id res chain seq x y z
N MET A 1 -14.08 15.83 25.66
CA MET A 1 -13.72 16.35 24.32
C MET A 1 -12.54 15.62 23.68
N VAL A 2 -11.56 15.09 24.43
CA VAL A 2 -10.40 14.34 23.88
C VAL A 2 -10.80 13.02 23.21
N GLU A 3 -11.72 12.25 23.79
CA GLU A 3 -12.15 10.96 23.21
C GLU A 3 -12.83 11.09 21.85
N ALA A 4 -13.64 12.15 21.65
CA ALA A 4 -14.29 12.40 20.36
C ALA A 4 -13.26 12.74 19.24
N SER A 5 -12.15 13.39 19.59
CA SER A 5 -11.05 13.68 18.65
C SER A 5 -10.35 12.39 18.22
N LEU A 6 -10.02 11.52 19.18
CA LEU A 6 -9.36 10.24 18.91
C LEU A 6 -10.24 9.30 18.06
N ILE A 7 -11.55 9.30 18.28
CA ILE A 7 -12.50 8.53 17.45
C ILE A 7 -12.50 9.06 16.01
N ALA A 8 -12.52 10.38 15.83
CA ALA A 8 -12.49 11.00 14.51
C ALA A 8 -11.17 10.70 13.77
N GLU A 9 -10.03 10.84 14.45
CA GLU A 9 -8.71 10.55 13.89
C GLU A 9 -8.58 9.08 13.47
N ARG A 10 -9.12 8.14 14.28
CA ARG A 10 -9.16 6.72 13.93
C ARG A 10 -10.00 6.45 12.68
N ALA A 11 -11.17 7.07 12.59
CA ALA A 11 -12.05 6.93 11.43
C ALA A 11 -11.42 7.49 10.15
N GLU A 12 -10.74 8.63 10.25
CA GLU A 12 -10.01 9.25 9.14
C GLU A 12 -8.83 8.36 8.69
N ALA A 13 -8.08 7.78 9.62
CA ALA A 13 -7.00 6.84 9.31
C ALA A 13 -7.51 5.58 8.59
N GLU A 14 -8.63 4.99 9.05
CA GLU A 14 -9.28 3.86 8.39
C GLU A 14 -9.77 4.22 6.98
N HIS A 15 -10.31 5.42 6.81
CA HIS A 15 -10.76 5.92 5.51
C HIS A 15 -9.60 6.07 4.52
N HIS A 16 -8.51 6.73 4.94
CA HIS A 16 -7.32 6.90 4.10
C HIS A 16 -6.70 5.56 3.71
N LEU A 17 -6.66 4.58 4.62
CA LEU A 17 -6.16 3.24 4.29
C LEU A 17 -7.04 2.55 3.24
N ALA A 18 -8.37 2.65 3.37
CA ALA A 18 -9.29 2.10 2.39
C ALA A 18 -9.13 2.74 1.00
N GLU A 19 -8.92 4.05 0.95
CA GLU A 19 -8.66 4.76 -0.30
C GLU A 19 -7.32 4.35 -0.93
N ALA A 20 -6.25 4.28 -0.13
CA ALA A 20 -4.94 3.82 -0.59
C ALA A 20 -5.00 2.41 -1.18
N MET A 21 -5.77 1.51 -0.56
CA MET A 21 -6.00 0.15 -1.09
C MET A 21 -6.72 0.19 -2.44
N ARG A 22 -7.73 1.05 -2.61
CA ARG A 22 -8.44 1.20 -3.88
C ARG A 22 -7.49 1.66 -4.99
N ILE A 23 -6.72 2.72 -4.74
CA ILE A 23 -5.75 3.27 -5.69
C ILE A 23 -4.69 2.22 -6.05
N THR A 24 -4.17 1.52 -5.04
CA THR A 24 -3.17 0.46 -5.25
C THR A 24 -3.71 -0.66 -6.14
N ASN A 25 -4.93 -1.12 -5.88
CA ASN A 25 -5.56 -2.17 -6.70
C ASN A 25 -5.81 -1.71 -8.14
N ASP A 26 -6.19 -0.45 -8.34
CA ASP A 26 -6.32 0.13 -9.69
C ASP A 26 -4.97 0.19 -10.42
N ALA A 27 -3.90 0.58 -9.73
CA ALA A 27 -2.55 0.62 -10.28
C ALA A 27 -2.07 -0.78 -10.69
N ILE A 28 -2.25 -1.79 -9.83
CA ILE A 28 -1.91 -3.20 -10.13
C ILE A 28 -2.64 -3.69 -11.38
N ARG A 29 -3.96 -3.42 -11.48
CA ARG A 29 -4.74 -3.75 -12.67
C ARG A 29 -4.18 -3.11 -13.93
N ARG A 30 -3.78 -1.85 -13.88
CA ARG A 30 -3.22 -1.13 -15.03
C ARG A 30 -1.86 -1.69 -15.45
N VAL A 31 -0.97 -1.97 -14.50
CA VAL A 31 0.33 -2.60 -14.74
C VAL A 31 0.15 -3.93 -15.46
N HIS A 32 -0.76 -4.78 -14.97
CA HIS A 32 -1.06 -6.07 -15.60
C HIS A 32 -1.62 -5.93 -17.02
N LYS A 33 -2.52 -4.96 -17.27
CA LYS A 33 -3.06 -4.70 -18.62
C LYS A 33 -1.97 -4.31 -19.63
N LEU A 34 -0.86 -3.77 -19.16
CA LEU A 34 0.30 -3.38 -19.98
C LEU A 34 1.30 -4.53 -20.17
N GLY A 35 1.00 -5.74 -19.70
CA GLY A 35 1.87 -6.91 -19.85
C GLY A 35 3.00 -7.00 -18.82
N LEU A 36 3.05 -6.08 -17.86
CA LEU A 36 4.04 -6.07 -16.78
C LEU A 36 3.61 -6.95 -15.61
N THR A 37 4.58 -7.41 -14.82
CA THR A 37 4.34 -8.10 -13.55
C THR A 37 4.65 -7.18 -12.39
N VAL A 38 3.76 -7.14 -11.39
CA VAL A 38 3.99 -6.41 -10.14
C VAL A 38 4.81 -7.28 -9.20
N ASN A 39 5.89 -6.72 -8.67
CA ASN A 39 6.58 -7.24 -7.49
C ASN A 39 6.07 -6.47 -6.28
N ALA A 40 5.56 -7.17 -5.27
CA ALA A 40 5.06 -6.59 -4.03
C ALA A 40 5.80 -7.21 -2.85
N GLN A 41 6.31 -6.36 -1.97
CA GLN A 41 6.99 -6.77 -0.74
C GLN A 41 6.32 -6.09 0.45
N ILE A 42 6.20 -6.83 1.54
CA ILE A 42 5.85 -6.26 2.84
C ILE A 42 7.17 -6.11 3.60
N ILE A 43 7.56 -4.87 3.87
CA ILE A 43 8.72 -4.57 4.70
C ILE A 43 8.22 -4.12 6.08
N THR A 44 8.89 -4.54 7.14
CA THR A 44 8.54 -4.12 8.50
C THR A 44 9.39 -2.93 8.88
N MET A 45 8.76 -1.77 9.12
CA MET A 45 9.42 -0.63 9.73
C MET A 45 9.27 -0.72 11.24
N HIS A 46 10.35 -0.52 12.00
CA HIS A 46 10.28 -0.48 13.46
C HIS A 46 10.15 0.97 13.93
N THR A 47 9.05 1.29 14.60
CA THR A 47 8.80 2.61 15.20
C THR A 47 8.83 2.52 16.74
N GLY A 48 8.75 3.67 17.41
CA GLY A 48 8.59 3.69 18.88
C GLY A 48 7.30 3.03 19.38
N GLU A 49 6.31 2.83 18.49
CA GLU A 49 5.03 2.19 18.78
C GLU A 49 4.99 0.70 18.40
N GLY A 50 6.07 0.19 17.78
CA GLY A 50 6.21 -1.23 17.41
C GLY A 50 6.46 -1.46 15.92
N PRO A 51 6.38 -2.73 15.47
CA PRO A 51 6.53 -3.07 14.06
C PRO A 51 5.33 -2.57 13.24
N MET A 52 5.60 -1.74 12.25
CA MET A 52 4.62 -1.20 11.31
C MET A 52 4.87 -1.75 9.91
N PRO A 53 3.97 -2.57 9.34
CA PRO A 53 4.12 -3.08 7.99
C PRO A 53 4.01 -1.96 6.97
N GLN A 54 4.84 -1.99 5.93
CA GLN A 54 4.83 -1.07 4.81
C GLN A 54 4.79 -1.88 3.51
N LEU A 55 4.05 -1.36 2.53
CA LEU A 55 3.96 -1.97 1.20
C LEU A 55 4.98 -1.34 0.27
N ASN A 56 5.84 -2.15 -0.33
CA ASN A 56 6.78 -1.74 -1.36
C ASN A 56 6.40 -2.40 -2.70
N PHE A 57 6.25 -1.60 -3.74
CA PHE A 57 5.84 -2.06 -5.07
C PHE A 57 6.90 -1.73 -6.12
N GLY A 58 7.11 -2.68 -7.03
CA GLY A 58 7.89 -2.50 -8.25
C GLY A 58 7.25 -3.21 -9.43
N THR A 59 7.77 -2.98 -10.63
CA THR A 59 7.33 -3.68 -11.84
C THR A 59 8.51 -4.36 -12.54
N THR A 60 8.23 -5.48 -13.20
CA THR A 60 9.18 -6.20 -14.05
C THR A 60 8.54 -6.46 -15.41
N ASP A 61 9.34 -6.38 -16.47
CA ASP A 61 8.87 -6.65 -17.83
C ASP A 61 8.84 -8.17 -18.07
N ARG A 62 7.69 -8.67 -18.53
CA ARG A 62 7.49 -10.09 -18.81
C ARG A 62 8.27 -10.56 -20.04
N GLN A 63 8.62 -9.65 -20.96
CA GLN A 63 9.34 -9.97 -22.21
C GLN A 63 10.85 -9.84 -22.09
N ARG A 64 11.35 -9.24 -21.01
CA ARG A 64 12.78 -9.15 -20.69
C ARG A 64 12.99 -9.85 -19.36
N GLY A 65 13.35 -11.14 -19.39
CA GLY A 65 13.87 -11.80 -18.19
C GLY A 65 14.98 -10.93 -17.58
N ALA A 66 14.82 -10.59 -16.31
CA ALA A 66 15.72 -9.80 -15.46
C ALA A 66 16.52 -8.69 -16.16
N ILE A 67 16.08 -7.44 -15.99
CA ILE A 67 16.99 -6.28 -15.97
C ILE A 67 17.45 -6.04 -14.54
#